data_AF-A0A957IBJ0-F1
#
_entry.id   AF-A0A957IBJ0-F1
#
_cell.length_a   1.000
_cell.length_b   1.000
_cell.length_c   1.000
_cell.angle_alpha   90.00
_cell.angle_beta   90.00
_cell.angle_gamma   90.00
#
_symmetry.space_group_name_H-M   'P 1'
#
loop_
_entity.id
_entity.type
_entity.pdbx_description
1 polymer ?
#
loop_
_entity_poly.entity_id
_entity_poly.type
_entity_poly.pdbx_seq_one_letter_code
_entity_poly.pdbx_strand_id
1 'polypeptide(L)'
;MSSKKYTKKISDEEVRETILQMCSAAGTDSSVKPEDIAIEIYPEEWQSVLKRVRLFAKQLALTNEIEILRKGQPVDPNDFKGLIRLRVTEAFLNGDNERANLSIA
;
A
#
# COMPACT_ATOMS: atom_id res chain seq x y z
N MET A 1 -19.61 -19.67 -24.62
CA MET A 1 -18.26 -20.13 -24.25
C MET A 1 -17.80 -19.39 -23.00
N SER A 2 -17.76 -20.05 -21.83
CA SER A 2 -17.05 -19.48 -20.67
C SER A 2 -15.57 -19.76 -20.84
N SER A 3 -14.82 -18.75 -21.30
CA SER A 3 -13.36 -18.81 -21.28
C SER A 3 -12.90 -18.99 -19.84
N LYS A 4 -12.14 -20.06 -19.60
CA LYS A 4 -11.51 -20.39 -18.33
C LYS A 4 -10.60 -19.20 -17.96
N LYS A 5 -11.05 -18.30 -17.07
CA LYS A 5 -10.21 -17.20 -16.58
C LYS A 5 -9.08 -17.83 -15.76
N TYR A 6 -7.87 -17.82 -16.29
CA TYR A 6 -6.67 -18.08 -15.50
C TYR A 6 -6.51 -16.87 -14.58
N THR A 7 -6.99 -16.99 -13.34
CA THR A 7 -6.88 -15.93 -12.35
C THR A 7 -5.42 -15.79 -11.94
N LYS A 8 -4.83 -14.61 -12.16
CA LYS A 8 -3.51 -14.28 -11.62
C LYS A 8 -3.56 -14.49 -10.10
N LYS A 9 -2.75 -15.41 -9.57
CA LYS A 9 -2.62 -15.58 -8.11
C LYS A 9 -1.74 -14.47 -7.58
N ILE A 10 -2.36 -13.46 -6.98
CA ILE A 10 -1.67 -12.38 -6.29
C ILE A 10 -1.40 -12.84 -4.86
N SER A 11 -0.12 -12.85 -4.51
CA SER A 11 0.32 -13.14 -3.15
C SER A 11 0.10 -11.95 -2.24
N ASP A 12 -0.01 -12.22 -0.95
CA ASP A 12 -0.11 -11.18 0.08
C ASP A 12 1.16 -10.33 0.16
N GLU A 13 2.31 -10.93 -0.14
CA GLU A 13 3.60 -10.25 -0.26
C GLU A 13 3.59 -9.22 -1.40
N GLU A 14 3.17 -9.62 -2.60
CA GLU A 14 3.10 -8.73 -3.78
C GLU A 14 2.23 -7.50 -3.49
N VAL A 15 1.12 -7.67 -2.76
CA VAL A 15 0.26 -6.55 -2.35
C VAL A 15 1.00 -5.61 -1.40
N ARG A 16 1.67 -6.15 -0.37
CA ARG A 16 2.42 -5.33 0.60
C ARG A 16 3.55 -4.56 -0.05
N GLU A 17 4.38 -5.25 -0.84
CA GLU A 17 5.51 -4.64 -1.55
C GLU A 17 5.05 -3.53 -2.49
N THR A 18 3.97 -3.77 -3.26
CA THR A 18 3.46 -2.75 -4.18
C THR A 18 2.94 -1.51 -3.45
N ILE A 19 2.25 -1.68 -2.31
CA ILE A 19 1.81 -0.54 -1.48
C ILE A 19 3.02 0.29 -1.05
N LEU A 20 4.04 -0.37 -0.47
CA LEU A 20 5.24 0.30 0.02
C LEU A 20 6.02 0.96 -1.11
N GLN A 21 6.20 0.28 -2.25
CA GLN A 21 6.89 0.82 -3.42
C GLN A 21 6.20 2.09 -3.93
N MET A 22 4.88 2.05 -4.14
CA MET A 22 4.14 3.20 -4.66
C MET A 22 4.09 4.36 -3.65
N CYS A 23 3.93 4.08 -2.36
CA CYS A 23 3.96 5.11 -1.32
C CYS A 23 5.35 5.76 -1.21
N SER A 24 6.42 4.96 -1.27
CA SER A 24 7.80 5.43 -1.18
C SER A 24 8.19 6.25 -2.40
N ALA A 25 7.78 5.81 -3.60
CA ALA A 25 7.99 6.56 -4.84
C ALA A 25 7.25 7.91 -4.85
N ALA A 26 6.10 8.00 -4.19
CA ALA A 26 5.36 9.25 -4.03
C ALA A 26 6.01 10.19 -2.98
N GLY A 27 6.70 9.64 -1.98
CA GLY A 27 7.35 10.39 -0.90
C GLY A 27 6.38 10.90 0.17
N THR A 28 6.92 11.63 1.14
CA THR A 28 6.20 12.16 2.33
C THR A 28 5.34 13.40 2.05
N ASP A 29 5.51 14.03 0.89
CA ASP A 29 4.72 15.20 0.47
C ASP A 29 3.50 14.83 -0.39
N SER A 30 3.47 13.59 -0.90
CA SER A 30 2.42 13.12 -1.80
C SER A 30 1.69 11.90 -1.24
N SER A 31 0.67 11.46 -1.96
CA SER A 31 -0.14 10.31 -1.55
C SER A 31 -0.75 9.58 -2.73
N VAL A 32 -0.89 8.26 -2.58
CA VAL A 32 -1.40 7.35 -3.60
C VAL A 32 -2.82 6.90 -3.26
N LYS A 33 -3.62 6.53 -4.28
CA LYS A 33 -4.94 5.93 -4.04
C LYS A 33 -4.80 4.42 -3.93
N PRO A 34 -5.60 3.76 -3.08
CA PRO A 34 -5.64 2.30 -3.03
C PRO A 34 -6.14 1.68 -4.34
N GLU A 35 -6.96 2.39 -5.13
CA GLU A 35 -7.35 1.93 -6.47
C GLU A 35 -6.17 1.89 -7.44
N ASP A 36 -5.31 2.91 -7.44
CA ASP A 36 -4.14 2.95 -8.34
C ASP A 36 -3.20 1.77 -8.05
N ILE A 37 -3.01 1.43 -6.77
CA ILE A 37 -2.24 0.24 -6.35
C ILE A 37 -2.91 -1.05 -6.84
N ALA A 38 -4.24 -1.17 -6.70
CA ALA A 38 -4.94 -2.36 -7.15
C ALA A 38 -4.87 -2.52 -8.68
N ILE A 39 -4.90 -1.41 -9.43
CA ILE A 39 -4.76 -1.37 -10.89
C ILE A 39 -3.34 -1.78 -11.30
N GLU A 40 -2.31 -1.31 -10.59
CA GLU A 40 -0.92 -1.69 -10.84
C GLU A 40 -0.73 -3.22 -10.70
N ILE A 41 -1.30 -3.81 -9.66
CA ILE A 41 -1.17 -5.25 -9.39
C ILE A 41 -2.00 -6.07 -10.39
N TYR A 42 -3.24 -5.66 -10.67
CA TYR A 42 -4.16 -6.42 -11.50
C TYR A 42 -5.14 -5.55 -12.28
N PRO A 43 -4.73 -5.00 -13.42
CA PRO A 43 -5.55 -4.01 -14.15
C PRO A 43 -6.89 -4.59 -14.64
N GLU A 44 -6.93 -5.89 -14.97
CA GLU A 44 -8.12 -6.57 -15.49
C GLU A 44 -9.21 -6.84 -14.44
N GLU A 45 -8.84 -7.00 -13.16
CA GLU A 45 -9.80 -7.31 -12.09
C GLU A 45 -9.42 -6.65 -10.76
N TRP A 46 -8.95 -5.39 -10.81
CA TRP A 46 -8.44 -4.65 -9.65
C TRP A 46 -9.41 -4.61 -8.45
N GLN A 47 -10.72 -4.67 -8.70
CA GLN A 47 -11.74 -4.69 -7.65
C GLN A 47 -11.62 -5.90 -6.71
N SER A 48 -11.14 -7.06 -7.21
CA SER A 48 -10.92 -8.25 -6.39
C SER A 48 -9.70 -8.10 -5.48
N VAL A 49 -8.70 -7.33 -5.91
CA VAL A 49 -7.47 -7.03 -5.17
C VAL A 49 -7.65 -5.89 -4.17
N LEU A 50 -8.53 -4.92 -4.47
CA LEU A 50 -8.74 -3.72 -3.65
C LEU A 50 -9.04 -4.03 -2.18
N LYS A 51 -9.80 -5.10 -1.90
CA LYS A 51 -10.08 -5.52 -0.50
C LYS A 51 -8.80 -5.92 0.23
N ARG A 52 -7.88 -6.62 -0.44
CA ARG A 52 -6.59 -6.99 0.12
C ARG A 52 -5.69 -5.78 0.28
N VAL A 53 -5.64 -4.88 -0.70
CA VAL A 53 -4.89 -3.61 -0.61
C VAL A 53 -5.30 -2.83 0.65
N ARG A 54 -6.61 -2.68 0.90
CA ARG A 54 -7.10 -1.98 2.10
C ARG A 54 -6.72 -2.67 3.40
N LEU A 55 -6.77 -4.01 3.42
CA LEU A 55 -6.38 -4.80 4.58
C LEU A 55 -4.88 -4.62 4.89
N PHE A 56 -4.02 -4.74 3.89
CA PHE A 56 -2.58 -4.57 4.06
C PHE A 56 -2.20 -3.11 4.33
N ALA A 57 -2.85 -2.14 3.70
CA ALA A 57 -2.65 -0.73 4.03
C ALA A 57 -2.96 -0.43 5.51
N LYS A 58 -4.02 -1.04 6.05
CA LYS A 58 -4.33 -0.97 7.48
C LYS A 58 -3.22 -1.57 8.34
N GLN A 59 -2.72 -2.75 7.98
CA GLN A 59 -1.64 -3.41 8.73
C GLN A 59 -0.34 -2.58 8.71
N LEU A 60 0.05 -2.07 7.54
CA LEU A 60 1.23 -1.21 7.36
C LEU A 60 1.07 0.12 8.11
N ALA A 61 -0.14 0.64 8.23
CA ALA A 61 -0.40 1.83 9.03
C ALA A 61 -0.28 1.56 10.54
N LEU A 62 -0.68 0.37 10.99
CA LEU A 62 -0.51 -0.04 12.39
C LEU A 62 0.97 -0.28 12.76
N THR A 63 1.81 -0.68 11.79
CA THR A 63 3.26 -0.81 11.96
C THR A 63 4.01 0.50 11.75
N ASN A 64 3.31 1.60 11.52
CA ASN A 64 3.87 2.93 11.28
C ASN A 64 4.77 3.00 10.03
N GLU A 65 4.52 2.14 9.04
CA GLU A 65 5.24 2.14 7.74
C GLU A 65 4.59 3.09 6.73
N ILE A 66 3.27 3.25 6.82
CA ILE A 66 2.49 4.21 6.03
C ILE A 66 1.48 4.96 6.91
N GLU A 67 0.94 6.05 6.41
CA GLU A 67 -0.19 6.76 6.98
C GLU A 67 -1.40 6.67 6.06
N ILE A 68 -2.57 6.51 6.66
CA ILE A 68 -3.84 6.62 5.95
C ILE A 68 -4.35 8.05 6.11
N LEU A 69 -4.52 8.75 5.00
CA LEU A 69 -4.99 10.12 4.97
C LEU A 69 -6.45 10.20 4.52
N ARG A 70 -7.20 11.11 5.14
CA ARG A 70 -8.55 11.49 4.72
C ARG A 70 -8.65 13.01 4.69
N LYS A 71 -9.08 13.57 3.56
CA LYS A 71 -9.09 15.03 3.34
C LYS A 71 -7.72 15.68 3.63
N GLY A 72 -6.63 14.97 3.35
CA GLY A 72 -5.25 15.43 3.57
C GLY A 72 -4.73 15.29 5.00
N GLN A 73 -5.51 14.76 5.94
CA GLN A 73 -5.09 14.57 7.33
C GLN A 73 -4.93 13.09 7.67
N PRO A 74 -3.90 12.68 8.44
CA PRO A 74 -3.79 11.34 8.97
C PRO A 74 -5.01 10.97 9.81
N VAL A 75 -5.53 9.77 9.61
CA VAL A 75 -6.68 9.23 10.36
C VAL A 75 -6.32 7.89 10.99
N ASP A 76 -7.02 7.57 12.08
CA ASP A 76 -6.85 6.29 12.75
C ASP A 76 -7.21 5.13 11.79
N PRO A 77 -6.32 4.14 11.59
CA PRO A 77 -6.53 3.06 10.63
C PRO A 77 -7.68 2.11 10.97
N ASN A 78 -8.25 2.16 12.18
CA ASN A 78 -9.41 1.39 12.61
C ASN A 78 -10.73 2.13 12.44
N ASP A 79 -10.73 3.46 12.36
CA ASP A 79 -11.95 4.27 12.34
C ASP A 79 -12.00 5.25 11.16
N PHE A 80 -12.19 4.72 9.94
CA PHE A 80 -12.47 5.55 8.77
C PHE A 80 -13.41 4.87 7.78
N LYS A 81 -14.15 5.69 7.02
CA LYS A 81 -15.03 5.26 5.92
C LYS A 81 -14.83 6.14 4.69
N GLY A 82 -14.90 5.52 3.52
CA GLY A 82 -14.92 6.22 2.23
C GLY A 82 -13.54 6.39 1.60
N LEU A 83 -13.36 7.52 0.90
CA LEU A 83 -12.16 7.86 0.14
C LEU A 83 -10.98 8.08 1.08
N ILE A 84 -9.90 7.33 0.85
CA ILE A 84 -8.64 7.44 1.57
C ILE A 84 -7.48 7.64 0.59
N ARG A 85 -6.38 8.16 1.11
CA ARG A 85 -5.08 8.19 0.44
C ARG A 85 -4.06 7.50 1.33
N LEU A 86 -3.02 6.93 0.73
CA LEU A 86 -1.92 6.29 1.44
C LEU A 86 -0.66 7.11 1.22
N ARG A 87 0.16 7.23 2.25
CA ARG A 87 1.41 7.97 2.21
C ARG A 87 2.47 7.23 2.99
N VAL A 88 3.72 7.25 2.54
CA VAL A 88 4.82 6.65 3.29
C VAL A 88 5.11 7.47 4.56
N THR A 89 5.43 6.82 5.67
CA THR A 89 5.90 7.53 6.86
C THR A 89 7.38 7.89 6.71
N GLU A 90 7.78 8.97 7.37
CA GLU A 90 9.21 9.30 7.49
C GLU A 90 9.96 8.18 8.25
N ALA A 91 9.30 7.51 9.19
CA ALA A 91 9.86 6.38 9.93
C ALA A 91 10.25 5.20 9.01
N PHE A 92 9.42 4.86 8.02
CA PHE A 92 9.74 3.80 7.05
C PHE A 92 10.95 4.15 6.19
N LEU A 93 10.97 5.37 5.64
CA LEU A 93 12.06 5.83 4.80
C LEU A 93 13.39 5.88 5.58
N ASN A 94 13.36 6.33 6.84
CA ASN A 94 14.54 6.36 7.69
C ASN A 94 15.00 4.94 8.10
N GLY A 95 14.07 4.01 8.32
CA GLY A 95 14.37 2.63 8.68
C GLY A 95 15.08 1.84 7.57
N ASP A 96 14.81 2.14 6.30
CA ASP A 96 15.54 1.54 5.17
C ASP A 96 17.02 1.98 5.18
N ASN A 97 17.29 3.23 5.56
CA ASN A 97 18.65 3.76 5.72
C ASN A 97 19.41 3.06 6.86
N GLU A 98 18.77 2.69 7.96
CA GLU A 98 19.41 1.95 9.07
C GLU A 98 19.63 0.46 8.73
N ARG A 99 18.70 -0.19 8.02
CA ARG A 99 18.86 -1.57 7.54
C ARG A 99 19.97 -1.70 6.49
N ALA A 100 20.10 -0.71 5.60
CA ALA A 100 21.20 -0.64 4.65
C ALA A 100 22.56 -0.47 5.36
N ASN A 101 22.63 0.33 6.43
CA ASN A 101 23.88 0.52 7.19
C ASN A 101 24.33 -0.71 8.00
N LEU A 102 23.40 -1.58 8.42
CA LEU A 102 23.72 -2.81 9.17
C LEU A 102 24.20 -3.97 8.29
N SER A 103 24.12 -3.85 6.95
CA SER A 103 24.60 -4.88 6.02
C SER A 103 26.03 -4.63 5.50
N ILE A 104 26.67 -3.56 5.94
CA ILE A 104 28.02 -3.13 5.48
C ILE A 104 29.06 -3.24 6.61
N ALA A 105 28.68 -3.74 7.79
CA ALA A 105 29.56 -3.93 8.96
C ALA A 105 29.96 -5.39 9.15
#